data_AF-X1ASR4-F1
#
_entry.id   AF-X1ASR4-F1
#
_cell.length_a   1.000
_cell.length_b   1.000
_cell.length_c   1.000
_cell.angle_alpha   90.00
_cell.angle_beta   90.00
_cell.angle_gamma   90.00
#
_symmetry.space_group_name_H-M   'P 1'
#
loop_
_entity.id
_entity.type
_entity.pdbx_description
1 polymer ?
#
loop_
_entity_poly.entity_id
_entity_poly.type
_entity_poly.pdbx_seq_one_letter_code
_entity_poly.pdbx_strand_id
1 'polypeptide(L)'
;MYDLHQFQIDSSGNVVVSTFQIRNGNFVRTDIIPYLSSSFLVAFDGGATIWGKLVSSGGDVFAGDVQLSASTAVDADWVNLASGSNKIFVVWEDARIAYPPPWNDMPDAFGNIWSLNIPSGSEVSCVIGNEKKLILTAQITSKIIQPDDLVTWHEFDVIFDGAVNFDILDSTGTIILISDAGPGEDLSGINPAQYPGIRLQAHFSRTNPSSSPYLDWWS
;
A
#
# COMPACT_ATOMS: atom_id res chain seq x y z
N MET A 1 -29.46 -17.40 -25.88
CA MET A 1 -28.69 -16.26 -25.36
C MET A 1 -27.50 -16.87 -24.67
N TYR A 2 -26.29 -16.57 -25.15
CA TYR A 2 -25.05 -17.17 -24.65
C TYR A 2 -24.23 -16.08 -23.95
N ASP A 3 -24.17 -16.16 -22.64
CA ASP A 3 -23.50 -15.16 -21.81
C ASP A 3 -22.04 -15.52 -21.55
N LEU A 4 -21.20 -14.49 -21.46
CA LEU A 4 -19.78 -14.65 -21.11
C LEU A 4 -19.62 -14.69 -19.59
N HIS A 5 -19.10 -15.82 -19.10
CA HIS A 5 -18.86 -16.08 -17.68
C HIS A 5 -17.39 -16.38 -17.41
N GLN A 6 -16.94 -16.09 -16.19
CA GLN A 6 -15.62 -16.45 -15.70
C GLN A 6 -15.70 -16.94 -14.25
N PHE A 7 -14.77 -17.80 -13.87
CA PHE A 7 -14.46 -18.11 -12.46
C PHE A 7 -12.95 -18.01 -12.27
N GLN A 8 -12.49 -17.82 -11.03
CA GLN A 8 -11.08 -17.62 -10.72
C GLN A 8 -10.62 -18.65 -9.68
N ILE A 9 -9.43 -19.20 -9.92
CA ILE A 9 -8.77 -20.14 -9.02
C ILE A 9 -7.39 -19.62 -8.61
N ASP A 10 -6.97 -19.93 -7.38
CA ASP A 10 -5.62 -19.64 -6.91
C ASP A 10 -4.61 -20.66 -7.44
N SER A 11 -3.33 -20.46 -7.11
CA SER A 11 -2.24 -21.37 -7.49
C SER A 11 -2.36 -22.76 -6.86
N SER A 12 -3.21 -22.93 -5.86
CA SER A 12 -3.49 -24.22 -5.20
C SER A 12 -4.74 -24.89 -5.77
N GLY A 13 -5.41 -24.27 -6.75
CA GLY A 13 -6.65 -24.76 -7.37
C GLY A 13 -7.92 -24.45 -6.59
N ASN A 14 -7.87 -23.63 -5.53
CA ASN A 14 -9.07 -23.22 -4.80
C ASN A 14 -9.81 -22.13 -5.57
N VAL A 15 -11.15 -22.15 -5.55
CA VAL A 15 -11.97 -21.08 -6.11
C VAL A 15 -11.81 -19.82 -5.26
N VAL A 16 -11.31 -18.75 -5.87
CA VAL A 16 -11.17 -17.41 -5.27
C VAL A 16 -12.41 -16.57 -5.56
N VAL A 17 -12.93 -16.69 -6.79
CA VAL A 17 -14.17 -16.04 -7.21
C VAL A 17 -15.03 -17.07 -7.93
N SER A 18 -16.22 -17.30 -7.38
CA SER A 18 -17.27 -18.13 -8.00
C SER A 18 -17.66 -17.58 -9.37
N THR A 19 -18.29 -18.41 -10.21
CA THR A 19 -18.73 -18.01 -11.54
C THR A 19 -19.52 -16.69 -11.53
N PHE A 20 -19.04 -15.71 -12.28
CA PHE A 20 -19.68 -14.41 -12.45
C PHE A 20 -19.83 -14.06 -13.93
N GLN A 21 -20.79 -13.19 -14.22
CA GLN A 21 -21.09 -12.74 -15.58
C GLN A 21 -20.24 -11.51 -15.94
N ILE A 22 -19.55 -11.57 -17.08
CA ILE A 22 -18.77 -10.44 -17.63
C ILE A 22 -19.65 -9.59 -18.56
N ARG A 23 -20.43 -10.25 -19.43
CA ARG A 23 -21.29 -9.60 -20.41
C ARG A 23 -22.44 -10.51 -20.82
N ASN A 24 -23.60 -9.91 -21.04
CA ASN A 24 -24.73 -10.56 -21.70
C ASN A 24 -24.63 -10.36 -23.22
N GLY A 25 -24.89 -11.42 -24.00
CA GLY A 25 -24.89 -11.34 -25.46
C GLY A 25 -25.00 -12.70 -26.15
N ASN A 26 -24.36 -12.81 -27.32
CA ASN A 26 -24.22 -14.04 -28.09
C ASN A 26 -22.77 -14.16 -28.58
N PHE A 27 -21.89 -14.56 -27.67
CA PHE A 27 -20.45 -14.60 -27.95
C PHE A 27 -20.03 -16.03 -28.31
N VAL A 28 -19.31 -16.19 -29.42
CA VAL A 28 -18.84 -17.51 -29.88
C VAL A 28 -17.32 -17.62 -29.84
N ARG A 29 -16.61 -16.49 -29.94
CA ARG A 29 -15.14 -16.42 -30.01
C ARG A 29 -14.65 -15.28 -29.13
N THR A 30 -13.88 -15.63 -28.11
CA THR A 30 -13.32 -14.70 -27.10
C THR A 30 -11.84 -14.96 -26.91
N ASP A 31 -11.10 -13.93 -26.52
CA ASP A 31 -9.70 -14.04 -26.13
C ASP A 31 -9.43 -13.20 -24.88
N ILE A 32 -8.36 -13.52 -24.15
CA ILE A 32 -8.03 -12.87 -22.88
C ILE A 32 -6.52 -12.69 -22.73
N ILE A 33 -6.14 -11.52 -22.23
CA ILE A 33 -4.74 -11.20 -21.89
C ILE A 33 -4.64 -10.59 -20.50
N PRO A 34 -3.51 -10.79 -19.80
CA PRO A 34 -3.19 -9.99 -18.62
C PRO A 34 -2.97 -8.53 -19.04
N TYR A 35 -3.44 -7.60 -18.21
CA TYR A 35 -3.29 -6.17 -18.46
C TYR A 35 -3.32 -5.39 -17.13
N LEU A 36 -2.50 -4.34 -17.02
CA LEU A 36 -2.43 -3.48 -15.81
C LEU A 36 -2.07 -4.19 -14.51
N SER A 37 -1.25 -5.23 -14.60
CA SER A 37 -0.69 -6.02 -13.49
C SER A 37 -1.70 -6.84 -12.67
N SER A 38 -2.90 -6.32 -12.39
CA SER A 38 -3.92 -6.96 -11.57
C SER A 38 -5.27 -7.11 -12.28
N SER A 39 -5.28 -6.97 -13.60
CA SER A 39 -6.50 -7.06 -14.40
C SER A 39 -6.29 -7.90 -15.65
N PHE A 40 -7.40 -8.19 -16.31
CA PHE A 40 -7.46 -8.90 -17.56
C PHE A 40 -8.32 -8.10 -18.54
N LEU A 41 -7.91 -8.06 -19.81
CA LEU A 41 -8.76 -7.59 -20.88
C LEU A 41 -9.36 -8.80 -21.56
N VAL A 42 -10.69 -8.89 -21.55
CA VAL A 42 -11.45 -9.95 -22.19
C VAL A 42 -12.04 -9.39 -23.48
N ALA A 43 -11.60 -9.89 -24.63
CA ALA A 43 -12.18 -9.56 -25.92
C ALA A 43 -13.34 -10.50 -26.26
N PHE A 44 -14.35 -9.93 -26.92
CA PHE A 44 -15.53 -10.64 -27.38
C PHE A 44 -16.04 -10.01 -28.68
N ASP A 45 -16.62 -10.86 -29.53
CA ASP A 45 -17.28 -10.44 -30.76
C ASP A 45 -18.66 -9.81 -30.47
N GLY A 46 -18.85 -8.55 -30.88
CA GLY A 46 -20.13 -7.84 -30.81
C GLY A 46 -20.95 -7.88 -32.10
N GLY A 47 -20.63 -8.79 -33.03
CA GLY A 47 -21.16 -8.90 -34.39
C GLY A 47 -20.27 -8.12 -35.38
N ALA A 48 -20.57 -6.83 -35.56
CA ALA A 48 -19.84 -5.99 -36.50
C ALA A 48 -18.46 -5.53 -35.98
N THR A 49 -18.15 -5.78 -34.71
CA THR A 49 -17.03 -5.11 -34.03
C THR A 49 -16.53 -5.95 -32.88
N ILE A 50 -15.20 -6.02 -32.74
CA ILE A 50 -14.55 -6.63 -31.59
C ILE A 50 -14.53 -5.62 -30.45
N TRP A 51 -15.02 -6.04 -29.30
CA TRP A 51 -15.05 -5.26 -28.07
C TRP A 51 -14.17 -5.91 -27.00
N GLY A 52 -13.73 -5.10 -26.04
CA GLY A 52 -12.96 -5.52 -24.88
C GLY A 52 -13.61 -5.05 -23.58
N LYS A 53 -13.51 -5.85 -22.53
CA LYS A 53 -13.94 -5.51 -21.17
C LYS A 53 -12.85 -5.82 -20.18
N LEU A 54 -12.58 -4.87 -19.28
CA LEU A 54 -11.65 -5.07 -18.19
C LEU A 54 -12.32 -5.83 -17.05
N VAL A 55 -11.58 -6.77 -16.47
CA VAL A 55 -11.96 -7.57 -15.31
C VAL A 55 -10.81 -7.60 -14.32
N SER A 56 -11.07 -7.35 -13.03
CA SER A 56 -10.03 -7.39 -11.99
C SER A 56 -9.67 -8.84 -11.62
N SER A 57 -8.47 -9.03 -11.06
CA SER A 57 -8.08 -10.30 -10.44
C SER A 57 -8.90 -10.66 -9.19
N GLY A 58 -9.79 -9.77 -8.73
CA GLY A 58 -10.78 -10.02 -7.68
C GLY A 58 -12.18 -10.30 -8.21
N GLY A 59 -12.37 -10.33 -9.54
CA GLY A 59 -13.66 -10.63 -10.17
C GLY A 59 -14.56 -9.41 -10.44
N ASP A 60 -14.06 -8.20 -10.21
CA ASP A 60 -14.81 -6.98 -10.53
C ASP A 60 -14.84 -6.75 -12.04
N VAL A 61 -16.04 -6.58 -12.59
CA VAL A 61 -16.24 -6.26 -14.00
C VAL A 61 -16.33 -4.75 -14.15
N PHE A 62 -15.36 -4.15 -14.82
CA PHE A 62 -15.30 -2.71 -14.98
C PHE A 62 -16.43 -2.21 -15.90
N ALA A 63 -16.90 -0.99 -15.64
CA ALA A 63 -17.90 -0.34 -16.45
C ALA A 63 -17.32 0.11 -17.80
N GLY A 64 -18.12 -0.01 -18.86
CA GLY A 64 -17.74 0.36 -20.22
C GLY A 64 -17.11 -0.78 -21.01
N ASP A 65 -17.32 -0.73 -22.32
CA ASP A 65 -16.70 -1.62 -23.29
C ASP A 65 -15.73 -0.79 -24.13
N VAL A 66 -14.59 -1.35 -24.48
CA VAL A 66 -13.57 -0.73 -25.34
C VAL A 66 -13.74 -1.30 -26.74
N GLN A 67 -14.02 -0.46 -27.73
CA GLN A 67 -14.00 -0.89 -29.13
C GLN A 67 -12.55 -1.20 -29.54
N LEU A 68 -12.28 -2.41 -30.03
CA LEU A 68 -10.92 -2.86 -30.39
C LEU A 68 -10.69 -2.89 -31.91
N SER A 69 -11.73 -3.19 -32.70
CA SER A 69 -11.69 -3.11 -34.17
C SER A 69 -12.36 -1.82 -34.70
N ALA A 70 -11.97 -1.36 -35.89
CA ALA A 70 -12.32 -0.03 -36.39
C ALA A 70 -13.30 0.02 -37.57
N SER A 71 -13.68 -1.11 -38.18
CA SER A 71 -14.62 -1.11 -39.31
C SER A 71 -16.01 -1.50 -38.86
N THR A 72 -17.01 -0.75 -39.32
CA THR A 72 -18.44 -1.05 -39.13
C THR A 72 -19.08 -1.67 -40.37
N ALA A 73 -18.31 -1.87 -41.45
CA ALA A 73 -18.84 -2.22 -42.76
C ALA A 73 -19.05 -3.73 -42.96
N VAL A 74 -18.47 -4.57 -42.12
CA VAL A 74 -18.48 -6.03 -42.19
C VAL A 74 -18.28 -6.62 -40.81
N ASP A 75 -18.82 -7.81 -40.58
CA ASP A 75 -18.66 -8.55 -39.34
C ASP A 75 -17.19 -8.88 -39.10
N ALA A 76 -16.73 -8.58 -37.88
CA ALA A 76 -15.37 -8.83 -37.44
C ALA A 76 -15.38 -10.08 -36.56
N ASP A 77 -14.53 -11.04 -36.90
CA ASP A 77 -14.53 -12.35 -36.28
C ASP A 77 -13.08 -12.78 -35.93
N TRP A 78 -12.93 -13.87 -35.18
CA TRP A 78 -11.63 -14.45 -34.78
C TRP A 78 -10.63 -13.44 -34.21
N VAL A 79 -10.93 -12.92 -33.02
CA VAL A 79 -10.02 -12.03 -32.29
C VAL A 79 -8.85 -12.79 -31.65
N ASN A 80 -7.65 -12.23 -31.80
CA ASN A 80 -6.50 -12.53 -30.97
C ASN A 80 -5.90 -11.28 -30.33
N LEU A 81 -5.42 -11.46 -29.09
CA LEU A 81 -4.87 -10.41 -28.26
C LEU A 81 -3.44 -10.71 -27.85
N ALA A 82 -2.64 -9.66 -27.75
CA ALA A 82 -1.36 -9.66 -27.03
C ALA A 82 -1.19 -8.35 -26.24
N SER A 83 -0.52 -8.41 -25.09
CA SER A 83 -0.15 -7.22 -24.33
C SER A 83 1.37 -7.09 -24.20
N GLY A 84 1.85 -5.85 -24.23
CA GLY A 84 3.27 -5.53 -24.07
C GLY A 84 3.50 -4.02 -24.00
N SER A 85 4.41 -3.59 -23.14
CA SER A 85 4.77 -2.16 -22.98
C SER A 85 3.56 -1.24 -22.78
N ASN A 86 2.59 -1.66 -21.95
CA ASN A 86 1.32 -0.95 -21.69
C ASN A 86 0.46 -0.70 -22.93
N LYS A 87 0.60 -1.54 -23.95
CA LYS A 87 -0.22 -1.53 -25.16
C LYS A 87 -0.89 -2.88 -25.34
N ILE A 88 -1.98 -2.85 -26.07
CA ILE A 88 -2.73 -4.03 -26.50
C ILE A 88 -2.56 -4.11 -28.01
N PHE A 89 -2.10 -5.24 -28.52
CA PHE A 89 -2.16 -5.56 -29.93
C PHE A 89 -3.34 -6.49 -30.15
N VAL A 90 -4.24 -6.07 -31.04
CA VAL A 90 -5.46 -6.81 -31.40
C VAL A 90 -5.34 -7.16 -32.86
N VAL A 91 -5.56 -8.43 -33.18
CA VAL A 91 -5.76 -8.92 -34.54
C VAL A 91 -7.17 -9.51 -34.63
N TRP A 92 -7.83 -9.27 -35.76
CA TRP A 92 -9.14 -9.85 -36.07
C TRP A 92 -9.23 -10.13 -37.57
N GLU A 93 -10.16 -10.97 -37.96
CA GLU A 93 -10.49 -11.23 -39.36
C GLU A 93 -11.77 -10.49 -39.76
N ASP A 94 -11.78 -9.86 -40.94
CA ASP A 94 -13.02 -9.40 -41.56
C ASP A 94 -12.92 -9.38 -43.10
N ALA A 95 -14.08 -9.29 -43.77
CA ALA A 95 -14.20 -9.33 -45.22
C ALA A 95 -14.36 -7.94 -45.87
N ARG A 96 -13.75 -6.89 -45.29
CA ARG A 96 -13.94 -5.51 -45.80
C ARG A 96 -13.35 -5.31 -47.20
N ILE A 97 -12.36 -6.12 -47.56
CA ILE A 97 -11.77 -6.16 -48.89
C ILE A 97 -12.49 -7.24 -49.68
N ALA A 98 -13.17 -6.83 -50.75
CA ALA A 98 -13.85 -7.75 -51.65
C ALA A 98 -12.86 -8.27 -52.70
N TYR A 99 -12.67 -9.59 -52.74
CA TYR A 99 -11.88 -10.26 -53.77
C TYR A 99 -12.78 -10.83 -54.88
N PRO A 100 -12.28 -10.91 -56.13
CA PRO A 100 -12.97 -11.66 -57.18
C PRO A 100 -12.95 -13.17 -56.88
N PRO A 101 -13.90 -13.93 -57.45
CA PRO A 101 -13.88 -15.39 -57.35
C PRO A 101 -12.54 -16.00 -57.81
N PRO A 102 -12.04 -17.07 -57.15
CA PRO A 102 -12.69 -17.87 -56.11
C PRO A 102 -12.44 -17.40 -54.66
N TRP A 103 -11.85 -16.23 -54.44
CA TRP A 103 -11.43 -15.77 -53.10
C TRP A 103 -12.43 -14.84 -52.40
N ASN A 104 -13.64 -14.69 -52.95
CA ASN A 104 -14.67 -13.77 -52.46
C ASN A 104 -15.22 -14.09 -51.06
N ASP A 105 -14.87 -15.26 -50.50
CA ASP A 105 -15.30 -15.72 -49.16
C ASP A 105 -14.11 -15.84 -48.18
N MET A 106 -12.94 -15.29 -48.53
CA MET A 106 -11.75 -15.32 -47.67
C MET A 106 -11.61 -14.01 -46.90
N PRO A 107 -11.74 -14.01 -45.56
CA PRO A 107 -11.48 -12.82 -44.76
C PRO A 107 -9.98 -12.51 -44.72
N ASP A 108 -9.66 -11.22 -44.57
CA ASP A 108 -8.30 -10.75 -44.31
C ASP A 108 -8.08 -10.54 -42.82
N ALA A 109 -6.83 -10.69 -42.37
CA ALA A 109 -6.42 -10.34 -41.02
C ALA A 109 -6.04 -8.85 -40.94
N PHE A 110 -6.66 -8.13 -40.00
CA PHE A 110 -6.35 -6.75 -39.67
C PHE A 110 -5.87 -6.64 -38.24
N GLY A 111 -5.13 -5.58 -37.92
CA GLY A 111 -4.67 -5.36 -36.56
C GLY A 111 -4.57 -3.90 -36.16
N ASN A 112 -4.79 -3.66 -34.88
CA ASN A 112 -4.68 -2.36 -34.24
C ASN A 112 -3.82 -2.46 -32.98
N ILE A 113 -3.02 -1.42 -32.73
CA ILE A 113 -2.32 -1.24 -31.46
C ILE A 113 -3.07 -0.19 -30.66
N TRP A 114 -3.62 -0.61 -29.53
CA TRP A 114 -4.30 0.25 -28.58
C TRP A 114 -3.37 0.67 -27.45
N SER A 115 -3.43 1.95 -27.12
CA SER A 115 -2.95 2.50 -25.87
C SER A 115 -4.17 3.05 -25.16
N LEU A 116 -4.64 2.38 -24.11
CA LEU A 116 -5.62 3.01 -23.23
C LEU A 116 -4.92 4.21 -22.57
N ASN A 117 -5.56 5.38 -22.58
CA ASN A 117 -5.09 6.54 -21.81
C ASN A 117 -5.26 6.23 -20.33
N ILE A 118 -4.30 5.49 -19.79
CA ILE A 118 -4.22 5.14 -18.40
C ILE A 118 -3.32 6.18 -17.79
N PRO A 119 -3.76 6.85 -16.72
CA PRO A 119 -2.93 7.83 -16.06
C PRO A 119 -1.57 7.23 -15.76
N SER A 120 -0.53 7.82 -16.35
CA SER A 120 0.83 7.46 -16.01
C SER A 120 1.04 7.72 -14.51
N GLY A 121 2.01 7.07 -13.86
CA GLY A 121 2.28 7.35 -12.44
C GLY A 121 2.53 8.84 -12.14
N SER A 122 2.94 9.62 -13.15
CA SER A 122 3.07 11.08 -13.11
C SER A 122 1.75 11.86 -13.09
N GLU A 123 0.62 11.25 -13.46
CA GLU A 123 -0.73 11.83 -13.37
C GLU A 123 -1.41 11.54 -12.02
N VAL A 124 -0.74 10.77 -11.14
CA VAL A 124 -1.19 10.53 -9.77
C VAL A 124 -0.68 11.64 -8.86
N SER A 125 -1.53 12.62 -8.54
CA SER A 125 -1.25 13.57 -7.46
C SER A 125 -1.67 12.95 -6.13
N CYS A 126 -0.72 12.73 -5.21
CA CYS A 126 -1.05 12.46 -3.81
C CYS A 126 -0.92 13.76 -3.00
N VAL A 127 -1.94 14.07 -2.20
CA VAL A 127 -1.86 15.15 -1.21
C VAL A 127 -1.55 14.49 0.12
N ILE A 128 -0.27 14.47 0.48
CA ILE A 128 0.13 14.13 1.84
C ILE A 128 -0.25 15.35 2.69
N GLY A 129 -1.20 15.17 3.61
CA GLY A 129 -1.63 16.22 4.52
C GLY A 129 -0.51 16.68 5.45
N ASN A 130 -0.79 17.71 6.26
CA ASN A 130 0.17 18.24 7.20
C ASN A 130 0.67 17.17 8.19
N GLU A 131 1.95 17.25 8.57
CA GLU A 131 2.50 16.50 9.70
C GLU A 131 1.62 16.75 10.94
N LYS A 132 1.05 15.69 11.53
CA LYS A 132 0.04 15.82 12.59
C LYS A 132 0.61 16.43 13.88
N LYS A 133 1.88 16.15 14.22
CA LYS A 133 2.59 16.76 15.35
C LYS A 133 4.08 16.39 15.32
N LEU A 134 4.95 17.40 15.35
CA LEU A 134 6.38 17.22 15.59
C LEU A 134 6.63 17.10 17.10
N ILE A 135 7.18 15.96 17.55
CA ILE A 135 7.56 15.74 18.95
C ILE A 135 9.06 15.99 19.08
N LEU A 136 9.42 17.11 19.69
CA LEU A 136 10.81 17.52 19.93
C LEU A 136 11.24 17.34 21.38
N THR A 137 10.28 17.15 22.29
CA THR A 137 10.52 16.90 23.70
C THR A 137 9.67 15.74 24.18
N ALA A 138 10.22 14.97 25.12
CA ALA A 138 9.51 13.91 25.81
C ALA A 138 10.01 13.82 27.25
N GLN A 139 9.17 13.25 28.12
CA GLN A 139 9.50 13.07 29.53
C GLN A 139 9.06 11.68 29.95
N ILE A 140 9.92 11.00 30.71
CA ILE A 140 9.59 9.72 31.36
C ILE A 140 9.91 9.84 32.83
N THR A 141 9.11 9.17 33.66
CA THR A 141 9.32 9.10 35.11
C THR A 141 9.34 7.64 35.52
N SER A 142 10.30 7.23 36.33
CA SER A 142 10.41 5.87 36.84
C SER A 142 9.22 5.50 37.72
N LYS A 143 9.03 4.20 37.98
CA LYS A 143 8.29 3.73 39.16
C LYS A 143 8.96 4.24 40.44
N ILE A 144 8.25 4.19 41.57
CA ILE A 144 8.85 4.51 42.88
C ILE A 144 9.99 3.52 43.14
N ILE A 145 11.14 4.05 43.50
CA ILE A 145 12.28 3.31 44.02
C ILE A 145 12.21 3.43 45.53
N GLN A 146 11.95 2.33 46.22
CA GLN A 146 11.75 2.29 47.67
C GLN A 146 12.32 0.98 48.22
N PRO A 147 13.57 0.98 48.71
CA PRO A 147 14.17 -0.16 49.37
C PRO A 147 13.55 -0.41 50.76
N ASP A 148 13.46 -1.68 51.19
CA ASP A 148 12.82 -2.05 52.46
C ASP A 148 13.60 -1.59 53.70
N ASP A 149 14.93 -1.57 53.64
CA ASP A 149 15.84 -1.18 54.74
C ASP A 149 16.79 -0.05 54.31
N LEU A 150 16.23 1.03 53.76
CA LEU A 150 17.01 2.16 53.26
C LEU A 150 17.76 2.89 54.40
N VAL A 151 19.10 2.75 54.41
CA VAL A 151 19.98 3.47 55.34
C VAL A 151 20.41 4.83 54.79
N THR A 152 20.76 4.89 53.50
CA THR A 152 21.15 6.12 52.81
C THR A 152 20.96 5.94 51.30
N TRP A 153 20.69 7.05 50.60
CA TRP A 153 20.79 7.09 49.15
C TRP A 153 22.27 7.28 48.77
N HIS A 154 22.71 6.62 47.70
CA HIS A 154 24.12 6.59 47.35
C HIS A 154 24.43 7.55 46.20
N GLU A 155 24.19 7.12 44.98
CA GLU A 155 24.68 7.78 43.78
C GLU A 155 23.65 7.58 42.67
N PHE A 156 23.53 8.58 41.78
CA PHE A 156 22.71 8.46 40.57
C PHE A 156 23.59 7.99 39.42
N ASP A 157 23.28 6.80 38.92
CA ASP A 157 23.99 6.20 37.80
C ASP A 157 23.10 6.15 36.55
N VAL A 158 23.69 6.45 35.38
CA VAL A 158 22.93 6.54 34.13
C VAL A 158 23.77 6.26 32.89
N ILE A 159 23.16 5.62 31.88
CA ILE A 159 23.73 5.36 30.55
C ILE A 159 22.75 5.90 29.50
N PHE A 160 23.18 6.92 28.76
CA PHE A 160 22.37 7.61 27.77
C PHE A 160 23.23 8.18 26.63
N ASP A 161 22.60 8.58 25.54
CA ASP A 161 23.21 9.37 24.47
C ASP A 161 22.26 10.48 23.99
N GLY A 162 22.85 11.57 23.52
CA GLY A 162 22.14 12.77 23.09
C GLY A 162 21.68 13.66 24.25
N ALA A 163 20.71 14.53 23.97
CA ALA A 163 20.25 15.54 24.92
C ALA A 163 19.17 14.98 25.86
N VAL A 164 19.61 14.50 27.02
CA VAL A 164 18.78 14.04 28.13
C VAL A 164 19.21 14.74 29.43
N ASN A 165 18.27 15.35 30.14
CA ASN A 165 18.48 15.89 31.49
C ASN A 165 17.71 15.07 32.50
N PHE A 166 18.21 14.99 33.75
CA PHE A 166 17.62 14.16 34.79
C PHE A 166 17.25 14.96 36.03
N ASP A 167 16.11 14.64 36.64
CA ASP A 167 15.72 15.14 37.95
C ASP A 167 15.46 13.95 38.89
N ILE A 168 15.78 14.14 40.17
CA ILE A 168 15.40 13.23 41.26
C ILE A 168 14.21 13.82 41.98
N LEU A 169 13.12 13.06 42.03
CA LEU A 169 11.85 13.49 42.60
C LEU A 169 11.51 12.74 43.88
N ASP A 170 10.56 13.29 44.64
CA ASP A 170 9.89 12.55 45.70
C ASP A 170 9.06 11.37 45.16
N SER A 171 8.59 10.50 46.05
CA SER A 171 7.79 9.32 45.68
C SER A 171 6.48 9.65 44.94
N THR A 172 5.95 10.87 45.13
CA THR A 172 4.75 11.34 44.43
C THR A 172 5.06 11.84 43.02
N GLY A 173 6.30 12.23 42.74
CA GLY A 173 6.73 12.82 41.47
C GLY A 173 6.34 14.30 41.33
N THR A 174 6.06 14.98 42.43
CA THR A 174 5.58 16.38 42.43
C THR A 174 6.68 17.35 42.86
N ILE A 175 7.62 16.89 43.68
CA ILE A 175 8.70 17.72 44.23
C ILE A 175 10.03 17.26 43.65
N ILE A 176 10.79 18.20 43.09
CA ILE A 176 12.18 17.98 42.69
C ILE A 176 13.07 18.08 43.94
N LEU A 177 13.77 16.98 44.25
CA LEU A 177 14.74 16.90 45.33
C LEU A 177 16.13 17.31 44.85
N ILE A 178 16.49 16.90 43.62
CA ILE A 178 17.72 17.29 42.94
C ILE A 178 17.36 17.56 41.48
N SER A 179 17.75 18.73 40.97
CA SER A 179 17.56 19.11 39.57
C SER A 179 18.83 18.91 38.77
N ASP A 180 18.70 18.58 37.48
CA ASP A 180 19.82 18.42 36.55
C ASP A 180 20.92 17.45 37.07
N ALA A 181 20.49 16.33 37.65
CA ALA A 181 21.38 15.29 38.17
C ALA A 181 22.25 14.69 37.05
N GLY A 182 23.56 14.65 37.29
CA GLY A 182 24.54 14.07 36.37
C GLY A 182 24.93 12.63 36.73
N PRO A 183 25.60 11.89 35.82
CA PRO A 183 26.19 10.61 36.16
C PRO A 183 27.16 10.75 37.34
N GLY A 184 26.93 9.98 38.39
CA GLY A 184 27.69 10.00 39.63
C GLY A 184 27.26 11.05 40.65
N GLU A 185 26.07 11.63 40.50
CA GLU A 185 25.54 12.61 41.47
C GLU A 185 25.33 11.96 42.84
N ASP A 186 25.91 12.54 43.90
CA ASP A 186 25.76 12.06 45.27
C ASP A 186 24.34 12.35 45.80
N LEU A 187 23.64 11.29 46.18
CA LEU A 187 22.26 11.35 46.67
C LEU A 187 22.17 11.34 48.19
N SER A 188 23.29 11.24 48.92
CA SER A 188 23.32 11.08 50.38
C SER A 188 22.69 12.25 51.16
N GLY A 189 22.55 13.41 50.52
CA GLY A 189 21.82 14.56 51.06
C GLY A 189 20.30 14.37 51.15
N ILE A 190 19.73 13.38 50.46
CA ILE A 190 18.31 13.03 50.53
C ILE A 190 18.08 12.23 51.81
N ASN A 191 17.40 12.82 52.80
CA ASN A 191 17.13 12.16 54.08
C ASN A 191 16.16 10.96 53.92
N PRO A 192 16.59 9.71 54.18
CA PRO A 192 15.74 8.51 54.04
C PRO A 192 14.50 8.50 54.93
N ALA A 193 14.56 9.15 56.10
CA ALA A 193 13.42 9.23 57.01
C ALA A 193 12.31 10.14 56.47
N GLN A 194 12.66 11.13 55.65
CA GLN A 194 11.71 12.05 55.01
C GLN A 194 11.30 11.56 53.62
N TYR A 195 12.25 10.97 52.87
CA TYR A 195 12.06 10.46 51.53
C TYR A 195 12.47 8.98 51.46
N PRO A 196 11.64 8.07 52.00
CA PRO A 196 11.91 6.63 51.97
C PRO A 196 11.79 6.03 50.57
N GLY A 197 11.20 6.77 49.63
CA GLY A 197 11.18 6.43 48.22
C GLY A 197 11.29 7.66 47.33
N ILE A 198 11.93 7.49 46.18
CA ILE A 198 12.18 8.53 45.17
C ILE A 198 11.72 8.07 43.79
N ARG A 199 11.72 8.99 42.83
CA ARG A 199 11.58 8.68 41.40
C ARG A 199 12.66 9.39 40.61
N LEU A 200 13.04 8.78 39.50
CA LEU A 200 13.93 9.37 38.50
C LEU A 200 13.08 9.91 37.37
N GLN A 201 13.41 11.09 36.85
CA GLN A 201 12.74 11.70 35.72
C GLN A 201 13.77 12.08 34.66
N ALA A 202 13.52 11.70 33.41
CA ALA A 202 14.36 12.07 32.28
C ALA A 202 13.58 12.95 31.30
N HIS A 203 14.22 14.03 30.88
CA HIS A 203 13.73 14.99 29.90
C HIS A 203 14.54 14.86 28.63
N PHE A 204 13.90 14.37 27.57
CA PHE A 204 14.50 14.23 26.25
C PHE A 204 14.26 15.48 25.43
N SER A 205 15.27 15.94 24.72
CA SER A 205 15.13 17.01 23.73
C SER A 205 15.84 16.68 22.42
N ARG A 206 15.29 17.16 21.30
CA ARG A 206 15.93 17.08 19.97
C ARG A 206 15.54 18.28 19.12
N THR A 207 16.43 18.70 18.23
CA THR A 207 16.20 19.83 17.31
C THR A 207 15.59 19.41 15.98
N ASN A 208 15.72 18.13 15.61
CA ASN A 208 15.17 17.57 14.40
C ASN A 208 14.75 16.10 14.63
N PRO A 209 13.88 15.52 13.78
CA PRO A 209 13.38 14.16 13.98
C PRO A 209 14.32 13.05 13.49
N SER A 210 15.45 13.39 12.84
CA SER A 210 16.38 12.41 12.24
C SER A 210 17.33 11.75 13.25
N SER A 211 17.40 12.29 14.47
CA SER A 211 18.14 11.72 15.60
C SER A 211 17.26 11.71 16.84
N SER A 212 17.27 10.62 17.59
CA SER A 212 16.56 10.51 18.86
C SER A 212 17.55 10.25 19.97
N PRO A 213 17.57 11.05 21.05
CA PRO A 213 18.32 10.69 22.25
C PRO A 213 17.76 9.37 22.81
N TYR A 214 18.61 8.61 23.48
CA TYR A 214 18.20 7.37 24.12
C TYR A 214 18.69 7.33 25.56
N LEU A 215 17.87 6.72 26.43
CA LEU A 215 18.23 6.32 27.77
C LEU A 215 18.21 4.80 27.78
N ASP A 216 19.37 4.17 28.01
CA ASP A 216 19.47 2.72 28.09
C ASP A 216 19.19 2.23 29.50
N TRP A 217 19.75 2.92 30.50
CA TRP A 217 19.65 2.50 31.88
C TRP A 217 19.86 3.65 32.86
N TRP A 218 19.24 3.54 34.04
CA TRP A 218 19.42 4.40 35.20
C TRP A 218 19.21 3.60 36.50
N SER A 219 19.77 4.06 37.63
CA SER A 219 19.44 3.53 38.96
C SER A 219 19.53 4.58 40.06
#